data_AF-A0AA35SI38-F1
#
_entry.id   AF-A0AA35SI38-F1
#
_cell.length_a   1.000
_cell.length_b   1.000
_cell.length_c   1.000
_cell.angle_alpha   90.00
_cell.angle_beta   90.00
_cell.angle_gamma   90.00
#
_symmetry.space_group_name_H-M   'P 1'
#
loop_
_entity.id
_entity.type
_entity.pdbx_description
1 polymer ?
#
loop_
_entity_poly.entity_id
_entity_poly.type
_entity_poly.pdbx_seq_one_letter_code
_entity_poly.pdbx_strand_id
1 'polypeptide(L)'
;MVLNRRLASYNATSTICLQRRRSKVAGSVTCFQTSLIGIRRFELFGFDITPIPVEHGNVDTYGYRIDDFGYLPDVKRLPKESQDLLHGIEVLVIDALSFNPRHPTHLSVGEALEISAVLKPRETYFTHIMHRLDHRHFPEQCEEMDIELPDNAYLAYDTQVIQL
;
A
#
# COMPACT_ATOMS: atom_id res chain seq x y z
N MET A 1 31.02 11.00 -15.84
CA MET A 1 30.22 12.01 -16.56
C MET A 1 28.92 12.20 -15.80
N VAL A 2 28.83 13.26 -15.00
CA VAL A 2 27.62 13.60 -14.22
C VAL A 2 26.58 14.10 -15.20
N LEU A 3 25.55 13.31 -15.48
CA LEU A 3 24.41 13.76 -16.28
C LEU A 3 23.50 14.60 -15.37
N ASN A 4 23.86 15.87 -15.26
CA ASN A 4 23.03 16.91 -14.68
C ASN A 4 21.96 17.29 -15.71
N ARG A 5 20.92 16.46 -15.87
CA ARG A 5 19.71 16.88 -16.59
C ARG A 5 18.73 17.40 -15.55
N ARG A 6 18.51 18.71 -15.61
CA ARG A 6 17.44 19.42 -14.90
C ARG A 6 16.13 18.65 -15.08
N LEU A 7 15.61 18.10 -13.98
CA LEU A 7 14.25 17.60 -13.86
C LEU A 7 13.31 18.82 -13.82
N ALA A 8 13.12 19.46 -14.96
CA ALA A 8 12.11 20.49 -15.12
C ALA A 8 10.77 19.80 -15.47
N SER A 9 9.75 20.10 -14.65
CA SER A 9 8.35 19.68 -14.74
C SER A 9 8.05 18.17 -14.62
N TYR A 10 8.13 17.64 -13.40
CA TYR A 10 7.25 16.53 -13.03
C TYR A 10 5.96 17.14 -12.45
N ASN A 11 4.87 17.08 -13.21
CA ASN A 11 3.56 17.12 -12.59
C ASN A 11 3.41 15.85 -11.73
N ALA A 12 2.75 15.93 -10.58
CA ALA A 12 2.64 14.90 -9.53
C ALA A 12 1.91 13.59 -9.94
N THR A 13 1.88 13.24 -11.22
CA THR A 13 1.05 12.18 -11.83
C THR A 13 1.86 11.05 -12.48
N SER A 14 3.18 10.97 -12.23
CA SER A 14 4.04 9.97 -12.88
C SER A 14 4.92 9.23 -11.85
N THR A 15 4.84 7.90 -11.84
CA THR A 15 5.76 7.02 -11.13
C THR A 15 6.86 6.56 -12.09
N ILE A 16 8.12 6.57 -11.63
CA ILE A 16 9.26 6.09 -12.43
C ILE A 16 9.50 4.63 -12.09
N CYS A 17 9.39 3.74 -13.09
CA CYS A 17 9.87 2.37 -12.98
C CYS A 17 11.20 2.23 -13.71
N LEU A 18 12.20 1.67 -13.01
CA LEU A 18 13.51 1.36 -13.55
C LEU A 18 13.62 -0.14 -13.75
N GLN A 19 13.60 -0.59 -15.00
CA GLN A 19 13.81 -1.99 -15.31
C GLN A 19 15.21 -2.22 -15.86
N ARG A 20 15.90 -3.22 -15.30
CA ARG A 20 17.16 -3.70 -15.84
C ARG A 20 16.87 -4.58 -17.07
N ARG A 21 17.25 -4.13 -18.26
CA ARG A 21 17.26 -5.00 -19.44
C ARG A 21 18.51 -5.87 -19.42
N ARG A 22 18.36 -7.20 -19.45
CA ARG A 22 19.46 -8.10 -19.82
C ARG A 22 19.72 -7.90 -21.31
N SER A 23 20.92 -7.43 -21.62
CA SER A 23 21.40 -7.43 -22.99
C SER A 23 21.85 -8.86 -23.36
N LYS A 24 21.53 -9.30 -24.59
CA LYS A 24 21.94 -10.60 -25.13
C LYS A 24 23.38 -10.60 -25.68
N VAL A 25 24.12 -9.50 -25.51
CA VAL A 25 25.48 -9.33 -26.05
C VAL A 25 26.51 -9.46 -24.93
N ALA A 26 27.46 -10.38 -25.08
CA ALA A 26 28.62 -10.53 -24.20
C ALA A 26 29.42 -9.21 -24.16
N GLY A 27 29.66 -8.66 -22.96
CA GLY A 27 30.36 -7.38 -22.77
C GLY A 27 29.46 -6.14 -22.73
N SER A 28 28.13 -6.30 -22.70
CA SER A 28 27.21 -5.16 -22.65
C SER A 28 27.16 -4.44 -21.29
N VAL A 29 27.18 -3.11 -21.34
CA VAL A 29 26.89 -2.24 -20.20
C VAL A 29 25.45 -2.48 -19.75
N THR A 30 25.22 -2.58 -18.44
CA THR A 30 23.86 -2.70 -17.90
C THR A 30 23.02 -1.51 -18.40
N CYS A 31 22.03 -1.80 -19.23
CA CYS A 31 21.10 -0.81 -19.75
C CYS A 31 19.87 -0.78 -18.85
N PHE A 32 19.62 0.37 -18.22
CA PHE A 32 18.39 0.65 -17.51
C PHE A 32 17.41 1.30 -18.48
N GLN A 33 16.22 0.73 -18.57
CA GLN A 33 15.11 1.37 -19.25
C GLN A 33 14.27 2.09 -18.20
N THR A 34 14.26 3.41 -18.26
CA THR A 34 13.34 4.27 -17.51
C THR A 34 12.03 4.34 -18.28
N SER A 35 10.93 3.94 -17.66
CA SER A 35 9.59 4.21 -18.17
C SER A 35 8.87 5.14 -17.20
N LEU A 36 8.31 6.22 -17.72
CA LEU A 36 7.30 7.00 -17.00
C LEU A 36 6.01 6.19 -17.05
N ILE A 37 5.61 5.65 -15.91
CA ILE A 37 4.34 4.96 -15.77
C ILE A 37 3.37 5.96 -15.18
N GLY A 38 2.36 6.34 -15.96
CA GLY A 38 1.26 7.16 -15.45
C GLY A 38 0.43 6.40 -14.42
N ILE A 39 -0.69 6.98 -14.00
CA ILE A 39 -1.62 6.38 -13.04
C ILE A 39 -2.49 5.29 -13.71
N ARG A 40 -1.86 4.29 -14.32
CA ARG A 40 -2.53 3.22 -15.06
C ARG A 40 -1.95 1.88 -14.66
N ARG A 41 -2.76 0.83 -14.76
CA ARG A 41 -2.30 -0.56 -14.62
C ARG A 41 -1.15 -0.84 -15.58
N PHE A 42 -0.16 -1.58 -15.09
CA PHE A 42 1.01 -2.00 -15.86
C PHE A 42 1.50 -3.37 -15.40
N GLU A 43 2.21 -4.07 -16.28
CA GLU A 43 2.85 -5.33 -15.94
C GLU A 43 4.30 -5.08 -15.51
N LEU A 44 4.73 -5.71 -14.42
CA LEU A 44 6.12 -5.68 -13.96
C LEU A 44 6.57 -7.10 -13.58
N PHE A 45 7.53 -7.64 -14.33
CA PHE A 45 8.06 -9.01 -14.13
C PHE A 45 6.99 -10.12 -14.12
N GLY A 46 5.90 -9.94 -14.87
CA GLY A 46 4.78 -10.89 -14.94
C GLY A 46 3.68 -10.67 -13.90
N PHE A 47 3.81 -9.66 -13.03
CA PHE A 47 2.79 -9.26 -12.07
C PHE A 47 1.97 -8.09 -12.63
N ASP A 48 0.66 -8.13 -12.44
CA ASP A 48 -0.22 -7.01 -12.74
C ASP A 48 -0.23 -6.01 -11.58
N ILE A 49 0.35 -4.84 -11.81
CA ILE A 49 0.41 -3.76 -10.83
C ILE A 49 -0.62 -2.69 -11.16
N THR A 50 -1.51 -2.42 -10.22
CA THR A 50 -2.51 -1.35 -10.31
C THR A 50 -2.25 -0.32 -9.20
N PRO A 51 -1.82 0.90 -9.53
CA PRO A 51 -1.76 2.00 -8.56
C PRO A 51 -3.16 2.32 -8.04
N ILE A 52 -3.29 2.49 -6.73
CA ILE A 52 -4.53 2.79 -6.04
C ILE A 52 -4.43 4.21 -5.46
N PRO A 53 -5.10 5.20 -6.05
CA PRO A 53 -5.10 6.56 -5.51
C PRO A 53 -5.69 6.57 -4.09
N VAL A 54 -5.00 7.19 -3.15
CA VAL A 54 -5.43 7.31 -1.76
C VAL A 54 -5.16 8.72 -1.27
N GLU A 55 -5.88 9.15 -0.23
CA GLU A 55 -5.74 10.48 0.31
C GLU A 55 -5.02 10.41 1.67
N HIS A 56 -3.88 11.06 1.77
CA HIS A 56 -3.07 11.14 2.99
C HIS A 56 -3.09 12.58 3.53
N GLY A 57 -4.19 12.93 4.20
CA GLY A 57 -4.44 14.29 4.66
C GLY A 57 -4.67 15.26 3.50
N ASN A 58 -3.68 16.13 3.22
CA ASN A 58 -3.77 17.15 2.16
C ASN A 58 -2.95 16.79 0.91
N VAL A 59 -2.42 15.57 0.84
CA VAL A 59 -1.66 15.08 -0.32
C VAL A 59 -2.28 13.79 -0.84
N ASP A 60 -2.33 13.66 -2.16
CA ASP A 60 -2.70 12.41 -2.82
C ASP A 60 -1.47 11.50 -2.89
N THR A 61 -1.63 10.29 -2.39
CA THR A 61 -0.61 9.24 -2.42
C THR A 61 -1.14 8.01 -3.15
N TYR A 62 -0.32 6.97 -3.25
CA TYR A 62 -0.70 5.74 -3.92
C TYR A 62 -0.38 4.54 -3.04
N GLY A 63 -1.40 3.71 -2.83
CA GLY A 63 -1.19 2.31 -2.56
C GLY A 63 -1.06 1.53 -3.88
N TYR A 64 -0.85 0.23 -3.76
CA TYR A 64 -0.71 -0.65 -4.92
C TYR A 64 -1.45 -1.96 -4.71
N ARG A 65 -2.15 -2.39 -5.76
CA ARG A 65 -2.59 -3.77 -5.93
C ARG A 65 -1.58 -4.49 -6.82
N ILE A 66 -1.10 -5.64 -6.37
CA ILE A 66 -0.20 -6.54 -7.10
C ILE A 66 -0.92 -7.87 -7.19
N ASP A 67 -1.44 -8.20 -8.38
CA ASP A 67 -2.38 -9.30 -8.57
C ASP A 67 -3.52 -9.26 -7.53
N ASP A 68 -3.56 -10.20 -6.58
CA ASP A 68 -4.59 -10.29 -5.54
C ASP A 68 -4.08 -9.82 -4.15
N PHE A 69 -2.99 -9.06 -4.11
CA PHE A 69 -2.42 -8.46 -2.91
C PHE A 69 -2.58 -6.94 -2.93
N GLY A 70 -3.21 -6.36 -1.90
CA GLY A 70 -3.31 -4.92 -1.71
C GLY A 70 -2.34 -4.40 -0.65
N TYR A 71 -1.57 -3.35 -0.96
CA TYR A 71 -0.66 -2.68 -0.04
C TYR A 71 -0.94 -1.17 -0.01
N LEU A 72 -1.48 -0.70 1.10
CA LEU A 72 -1.99 0.66 1.29
C LEU A 72 -1.38 1.31 2.56
N PRO A 73 -0.08 1.68 2.55
CA PRO A 73 0.51 2.47 3.62
C PRO A 73 0.05 3.94 3.52
N ASP A 74 0.08 4.67 4.63
CA ASP A 74 -0.17 6.12 4.68
C ASP A 74 -1.49 6.54 4.02
N VAL A 75 -2.60 6.10 4.60
CA VAL A 75 -3.96 6.39 4.08
C VAL A 75 -4.76 7.08 5.18
N LYS A 76 -5.46 8.17 4.85
CA LYS A 76 -6.55 8.70 5.69
C LYS A 76 -7.92 8.36 5.12
N ARG A 77 -8.08 8.49 3.81
CA ARG A 77 -9.32 8.16 3.11
C ARG A 77 -9.01 7.31 1.89
N LEU A 78 -9.84 6.29 1.72
CA LEU A 78 -9.85 5.43 0.54
C LEU A 78 -11.15 5.72 -0.23
N PRO A 79 -11.11 6.57 -1.27
CA PRO A 79 -12.27 6.90 -2.09
C PRO A 79 -12.94 5.64 -2.65
N LYS A 80 -14.24 5.71 -2.92
CA LYS A 80 -15.02 4.55 -3.38
C LYS A 80 -14.47 3.98 -4.68
N GLU A 81 -14.06 4.85 -5.60
CA GLU A 81 -13.45 4.49 -6.88
C GLU A 81 -12.15 3.68 -6.67
N SER A 82 -11.41 3.98 -5.61
CA SER A 82 -10.19 3.24 -5.23
C SER A 82 -10.50 1.92 -4.54
N GLN A 83 -11.57 1.86 -3.73
CA GLN A 83 -12.07 0.59 -3.18
C GLN A 83 -12.49 -0.37 -4.30
N ASP A 84 -13.11 0.15 -5.36
CA ASP A 84 -13.57 -0.68 -6.48
C ASP A 84 -12.42 -1.37 -7.23
N LEU A 85 -11.22 -0.79 -7.22
CA LEU A 85 -10.00 -1.39 -7.78
C LEU A 85 -9.43 -2.53 -6.93
N LEU A 86 -9.83 -2.62 -5.66
CA LEU A 86 -9.35 -3.59 -4.68
C LEU A 86 -10.29 -4.78 -4.49
N HIS A 87 -11.43 -4.84 -5.19
CA HIS A 87 -12.31 -6.01 -5.09
C HIS A 87 -11.61 -7.29 -5.56
N GLY A 88 -11.81 -8.36 -4.79
CA GLY A 88 -11.28 -9.69 -5.07
C GLY A 88 -9.84 -9.92 -4.63
N ILE A 89 -9.20 -8.98 -3.91
CA ILE A 89 -7.89 -9.26 -3.29
C ILE A 89 -8.03 -10.34 -2.21
N GLU A 90 -7.03 -11.19 -2.09
CA GLU A 90 -6.93 -12.20 -1.04
C GLU A 90 -6.31 -11.63 0.22
N VAL A 91 -5.31 -10.76 0.09
CA VAL A 91 -4.61 -10.19 1.24
C VAL A 91 -4.59 -8.67 1.13
N LEU A 92 -4.96 -8.01 2.23
CA LEU A 92 -4.89 -6.56 2.38
C LEU A 92 -3.89 -6.20 3.47
N VAL A 93 -2.90 -5.39 3.14
CA VAL A 93 -2.04 -4.70 4.10
C VAL A 93 -2.42 -3.23 4.09
N ILE A 94 -2.87 -2.68 5.21
CA ILE A 94 -3.43 -1.33 5.28
C ILE A 94 -2.97 -0.58 6.52
N ASP A 95 -2.82 0.74 6.40
CA ASP A 95 -2.58 1.67 7.50
C ASP A 95 -3.63 1.51 8.63
N ALA A 96 -3.16 1.42 9.87
CA ALA A 96 -3.97 1.58 11.07
C ALA A 96 -3.13 2.20 12.20
N LEU A 97 -2.82 3.49 12.10
CA LEU A 97 -1.93 4.20 13.02
C LEU A 97 -2.31 4.07 14.50
N SER A 98 -3.59 4.21 14.86
CA SER A 98 -4.04 4.30 16.26
C SER A 98 -5.50 3.91 16.45
N PHE A 99 -5.96 3.75 17.69
CA PHE A 99 -7.40 3.67 17.97
C PHE A 99 -8.13 5.02 17.88
N ASN A 100 -7.41 6.15 17.74
CA ASN A 100 -8.02 7.48 17.68
C ASN A 100 -8.40 7.84 16.23
N PRO A 101 -9.70 8.00 15.90
CA PRO A 101 -10.15 8.30 14.53
C PRO A 101 -9.81 9.74 14.08
N ARG A 102 -9.41 10.62 15.00
CA ARG A 102 -9.16 12.04 14.70
C ARG A 102 -7.80 12.33 14.05
N HIS A 103 -6.99 11.32 13.74
CA HIS A 103 -5.70 11.58 13.11
C HIS A 103 -5.91 12.21 11.71
N PRO A 104 -5.26 13.34 11.37
CA PRO A 104 -5.56 14.07 10.14
C PRO A 104 -5.09 13.35 8.87
N THR A 105 -4.12 12.44 8.99
CA THR A 105 -3.43 11.85 7.83
C THR A 105 -3.46 10.33 7.79
N HIS A 106 -3.88 9.65 8.85
CA HIS A 106 -3.82 8.18 8.94
C HIS A 106 -5.16 7.61 9.41
N LEU A 107 -5.44 6.39 8.97
CA LEU A 107 -6.57 5.59 9.42
C LEU A 107 -6.38 5.21 10.89
N SER A 108 -7.48 5.15 11.60
CA SER A 108 -7.57 4.42 12.85
C SER A 108 -7.84 2.93 12.62
N VAL A 109 -7.64 2.10 13.65
CA VAL A 109 -7.97 0.67 13.60
C VAL A 109 -9.42 0.45 13.19
N GLY A 110 -10.37 1.21 13.75
CA GLY A 110 -11.78 1.12 13.37
C GLY A 110 -12.03 1.46 11.90
N GLU A 111 -11.48 2.57 11.40
CA GLU A 111 -11.63 2.96 9.98
C GLU A 111 -10.99 1.92 9.04
N ALA A 112 -9.85 1.34 9.42
CA ALA A 112 -9.21 0.28 8.64
C ALA A 112 -10.04 -1.02 8.62
N LEU A 113 -10.68 -1.37 9.74
CA LEU A 113 -11.61 -2.50 9.83
C LEU A 113 -12.86 -2.29 8.99
N GLU A 114 -13.43 -1.07 8.97
CA GLU A 114 -14.55 -0.73 8.09
C GLU A 114 -14.21 -0.94 6.62
N ILE A 115 -13.02 -0.50 6.19
CA ILE A 115 -12.53 -0.73 4.83
C ILE A 115 -12.35 -2.23 4.56
N SER A 116 -11.74 -2.96 5.50
CA SER A 116 -11.56 -4.41 5.40
C SER A 116 -12.90 -5.15 5.28
N ALA A 117 -13.93 -4.73 6.02
CA ALA A 117 -15.25 -5.33 5.99
C ALA A 117 -15.98 -5.14 4.63
N VAL A 118 -15.68 -4.04 3.93
CA VAL A 118 -16.20 -3.79 2.57
C VAL A 118 -15.47 -4.67 1.55
N LEU A 119 -14.13 -4.73 1.62
CA LEU A 119 -13.30 -5.44 0.64
C LEU A 119 -13.30 -6.96 0.83
N LYS A 120 -13.54 -7.44 2.06
CA LYS A 120 -13.61 -8.85 2.45
C LYS A 120 -12.41 -9.69 1.97
N PRO A 121 -11.15 -9.27 2.21
CA PRO A 121 -9.99 -10.11 1.92
C PRO A 121 -10.00 -11.37 2.79
N ARG A 122 -9.25 -12.40 2.35
CA ARG A 122 -8.99 -13.59 3.16
C ARG A 122 -8.25 -13.22 4.44
N GLU A 123 -7.26 -12.33 4.36
CA GLU A 123 -6.50 -11.83 5.50
C GLU A 123 -6.26 -10.31 5.40
N THR A 124 -6.32 -9.64 6.55
CA THR A 124 -5.99 -8.22 6.69
C THR A 124 -4.85 -8.04 7.69
N TYR A 125 -3.84 -7.28 7.29
CA TYR A 125 -2.70 -6.92 8.13
C TYR A 125 -2.62 -5.40 8.31
N PHE A 126 -2.59 -4.96 9.56
CA PHE A 126 -2.46 -3.56 9.93
C PHE A 126 -0.99 -3.16 10.02
N THR A 127 -0.59 -2.16 9.23
CA THR A 127 0.76 -1.61 9.20
C THR A 127 0.75 -0.13 9.61
N HIS A 128 1.93 0.49 9.62
CA HIS A 128 2.11 1.90 9.99
C HIS A 128 1.56 2.22 11.40
N ILE A 129 1.70 1.27 12.33
CA ILE A 129 1.15 1.37 13.69
C ILE A 129 1.99 2.29 14.58
N MET A 130 1.32 3.04 15.46
CA MET A 130 2.01 3.83 16.48
C MET A 130 2.43 2.96 17.67
N HIS A 131 3.40 3.44 18.46
CA HIS A 131 3.94 2.77 19.65
C HIS A 131 2.94 2.41 20.76
N ARG A 132 1.70 2.89 20.68
CA ARG A 132 0.63 2.60 21.65
C ARG A 132 -0.21 1.38 21.27
N LEU A 133 -0.13 0.90 20.02
CA LEU A 133 -0.63 -0.42 19.69
C LEU A 133 0.42 -1.43 20.11
N ASP A 134 0.11 -2.19 21.16
CA ASP A 134 0.98 -3.24 21.65
C ASP A 134 0.66 -4.54 20.90
N HIS A 135 1.65 -5.10 20.21
CA HIS A 135 1.43 -6.27 19.38
C HIS A 135 0.98 -7.50 20.18
N ARG A 136 1.34 -7.62 21.46
CA ARG A 136 0.96 -8.77 22.29
C ARG A 136 -0.45 -8.62 22.87
N HIS A 137 -0.84 -7.39 23.16
CA HIS A 137 -2.11 -7.09 23.82
C HIS A 137 -3.16 -6.48 22.86
N PHE A 138 -2.92 -6.55 21.55
CA PHE A 138 -3.78 -5.90 20.58
C PHE A 138 -5.24 -6.37 20.65
N PRO A 139 -5.55 -7.68 20.78
CA PRO A 139 -6.92 -8.13 20.97
C PRO A 139 -7.58 -7.52 22.21
N GLU A 140 -6.90 -7.50 23.35
CA GLU A 140 -7.40 -6.90 24.59
C GLU A 140 -7.60 -5.39 24.43
N GLN A 141 -6.69 -4.69 23.74
CA GLN A 141 -6.83 -3.26 23.44
C GLN A 141 -8.03 -2.98 22.52
N CYS A 142 -8.33 -3.88 21.57
CA CYS A 142 -9.53 -3.76 20.74
C CYS A 142 -10.80 -3.92 21.60
N GLU A 143 -10.84 -4.90 22.50
CA GLU A 143 -11.96 -5.09 23.45
C GLU A 143 -12.16 -3.86 24.36
N GLU A 144 -11.08 -3.29 24.92
CA GLU A 144 -11.13 -2.07 25.73
C GLU A 144 -11.70 -0.86 24.99
N MET A 145 -11.51 -0.83 23.66
CA MET A 145 -11.97 0.24 22.78
C MET A 145 -13.33 -0.06 22.12
N ASP A 146 -14.00 -1.15 22.51
CA ASP A 146 -15.28 -1.60 21.93
C ASP A 146 -15.18 -1.86 20.41
N ILE A 147 -14.06 -2.44 19.98
CA ILE A 147 -13.78 -2.82 18.60
C ILE A 147 -13.80 -4.35 18.49
N GLU A 148 -14.75 -4.86 17.71
CA GLU A 148 -14.78 -6.28 17.35
C GLU A 148 -13.68 -6.58 16.32
N LEU A 149 -12.65 -7.31 16.76
CA LEU A 149 -11.54 -7.73 15.91
C LEU A 149 -11.90 -9.05 15.20
N PRO A 150 -11.99 -9.10 13.86
CA PRO A 150 -12.20 -10.35 13.14
C PRO A 150 -11.03 -11.32 13.26
N ASP A 151 -11.31 -12.62 13.21
CA ASP A 151 -10.29 -13.69 13.27
C ASP A 151 -9.22 -13.59 12.17
N ASN A 152 -9.51 -12.90 11.07
CA ASN A 152 -8.62 -12.75 9.93
C ASN A 152 -7.92 -11.38 9.86
N ALA A 153 -7.94 -10.59 10.94
CA ALA A 153 -7.30 -9.29 11.03
C ALA A 153 -6.18 -9.29 12.08
N TYR A 154 -4.98 -8.86 11.68
CA TYR A 154 -3.78 -8.96 12.50
C TYR A 154 -2.96 -7.67 12.48
N LEU A 155 -2.18 -7.39 13.52
CA LEU A 155 -1.08 -6.44 13.39
C LEU A 155 0.07 -7.08 12.59
N ALA A 156 0.64 -6.30 11.68
CA ALA A 156 1.86 -6.68 10.98
C ALA A 156 3.08 -6.48 11.88
N TYR A 157 4.18 -7.18 11.56
CA TYR A 157 5.46 -7.03 12.24
C TYR A 157 6.63 -6.94 11.26
N ASP A 158 7.73 -6.36 11.72
CA ASP A 158 8.94 -6.22 10.94
C ASP A 158 9.43 -7.58 10.44
N THR A 159 9.82 -7.66 9.17
CA THR A 159 10.30 -8.89 8.49
C THR A 159 9.25 -9.97 8.27
N GLN A 160 7.97 -9.69 8.53
CA GLN A 160 6.89 -10.62 8.21
C GLN A 160 6.92 -11.04 6.73
N VAL A 161 6.78 -12.34 6.50
CA VAL A 161 6.68 -12.93 5.17
C VAL A 161 5.25 -13.42 4.99
N ILE A 162 4.55 -12.88 4.00
CA ILE A 162 3.20 -13.30 3.62
C ILE A 162 3.33 -14.19 2.38
N GLN A 163 2.68 -15.34 2.40
CA GLN A 163 2.59 -16.23 1.25
C GLN A 163 1.24 -16.02 0.56
N LEU A 164 1.32 -15.77 -0.75
CA LEU A 164 0.18 -15.58 -1.66
C LEU A 164 0.01 -16.85 -2.50
#